data_AF-A0A961E8Q3-F1
#
_entry.id   AF-A0A961E8Q3-F1
#
_cell.length_a   1.000
_cell.length_b   1.000
_cell.length_c   1.000
_cell.angle_alpha   90.00
_cell.angle_beta   90.00
_cell.angle_gamma   90.00
#
_symmetry.space_group_name_H-M   'P 1'
#
loop_
_entity.id
_entity.type
_entity.pdbx_description
1 polymer ?
#
loop_
_entity_poly.entity_id
_entity_poly.type
_entity_poly.pdbx_seq_one_letter_code
_entity_poly.pdbx_strand_id
1 'polypeptide(L)' 'MAVTSVDLDPALIERARELTGERSNRAVLDLALRRLIASKQKGAMIAGIAGLDNLAEELGAPVVSPGESGDR' A
#
# COMPACT_ATOMS: atom_id res chain seq x y z
N MET A 1 4.08 22.41 -9.56
CA MET A 1 4.66 21.05 -9.41
C MET A 1 6.00 21.04 -10.11
N ALA A 2 7.06 20.54 -9.45
CA ALA A 2 8.35 20.36 -10.11
C ALA A 2 8.25 19.18 -11.09
N VAL A 3 8.72 19.37 -12.31
CA VAL A 3 8.81 18.32 -13.33
C VAL A 3 10.26 17.90 -13.44
N THR A 4 10.53 16.63 -13.14
CA THR A 4 11.86 16.04 -13.25
C THR A 4 11.90 15.15 -14.48
N SER A 5 12.89 15.36 -15.33
CA SER A 5 13.16 14.48 -16.48
C SER A 5 13.93 13.26 -16.01
N VAL A 6 13.47 12.06 -16.39
CA VAL A 6 14.08 10.79 -16.01
C VAL A 6 14.21 9.94 -17.26
N ASP A 7 15.40 9.41 -17.52
CA ASP A 7 15.62 8.50 -18.62
C ASP A 7 15.18 7.08 -18.23
N LEU A 8 14.40 6.46 -19.12
CA LEU A 8 13.74 5.19 -18.88
C LEU A 8 13.70 4.41 -20.19
N ASP A 9 13.93 3.10 -20.09
CA ASP A 9 13.74 2.21 -21.22
C ASP A 9 12.27 2.26 -21.68
N PRO A 10 11.98 2.70 -22.93
CA PRO A 10 10.64 2.78 -23.45
C PRO A 10 9.89 1.44 -23.42
N ALA A 11 10.60 0.33 -23.64
CA ALA A 11 9.99 -1.01 -23.64
C ALA A 11 9.53 -1.41 -22.23
N LEU A 12 10.27 -1.01 -21.18
CA LEU A 12 9.87 -1.27 -19.80
C LEU A 12 8.62 -0.47 -19.42
N ILE A 13 8.53 0.79 -19.85
CA ILE A 13 7.37 1.63 -19.55
C ILE A 13 6.12 1.16 -20.30
N GLU A 14 6.23 0.75 -21.56
CA GLU A 14 5.10 0.17 -22.29
C GLU A 14 4.58 -1.09 -21.61
N ARG A 15 5.46 -2.03 -21.28
CA ARG A 15 5.08 -3.24 -20.54
C ARG A 15 4.43 -2.91 -19.19
N ALA A 16 4.96 -1.92 -18.48
CA ALA A 16 4.40 -1.50 -17.20
C ALA A 16 3.02 -0.86 -17.35
N ARG A 17 2.75 -0.12 -18.43
CA ARG A 17 1.41 0.42 -18.75
C ARG A 17 0.42 -0.72 -19.04
N GLU A 18 0.82 -1.70 -19.85
CA GLU A 18 -0.02 -2.88 -20.15
C GLU A 18 -0.40 -3.64 -18.89
N LEU A 19 0.56 -3.88 -17.98
CA LEU A 19 0.33 -4.63 -16.74
C LEU A 19 -0.48 -3.86 -15.70
N THR A 20 -0.45 -2.53 -15.74
CA THR A 20 -1.12 -1.68 -14.73
C THR A 20 -2.43 -1.07 -15.23
N GLY A 21 -2.66 -1.03 -16.55
CA GLY A 21 -3.80 -0.34 -17.17
C GLY A 21 -3.69 1.19 -17.12
N GLU A 22 -2.53 1.74 -16.72
CA GLU A 22 -2.37 3.16 -16.46
C GLU A 22 -2.21 3.99 -17.74
N ARG A 23 -2.84 5.17 -17.73
CA ARG A 23 -2.90 6.03 -18.91
C ARG A 23 -1.69 6.93 -19.09
N SER A 24 -0.83 7.06 -18.08
CA SER A 24 0.36 7.94 -18.16
C SER A 24 1.58 7.30 -17.51
N ASN A 25 2.76 7.57 -18.06
CA ASN A 25 4.03 7.10 -17.51
C ASN A 25 4.19 7.57 -16.06
N ARG A 26 3.77 8.80 -15.75
CA ARG A 26 3.79 9.35 -14.39
C ARG A 26 2.93 8.52 -13.42
N ALA A 27 1.73 8.08 -13.84
CA ALA A 27 0.85 7.26 -13.01
C ALA A 27 1.44 5.87 -12.76
N VAL A 28 2.05 5.26 -13.79
CA VAL A 28 2.80 4.00 -13.64
C VAL A 28 3.92 4.14 -12.62
N LEU A 29 4.72 5.20 -12.72
CA LEU A 29 5.83 5.48 -11.80
C LEU A 29 5.34 5.71 -10.37
N ASP A 30 4.30 6.51 -10.18
CA ASP A 30 3.71 6.75 -8.84
C ASP A 30 3.20 5.44 -8.22
N LEU A 31 2.50 4.62 -9.01
CA LEU A 31 2.00 3.32 -8.57
C LEU A 31 3.15 2.37 -8.21
N ALA A 32 4.20 2.31 -9.03
CA ALA A 32 5.37 1.48 -8.78
C ALA A 32 6.08 1.89 -7.48
N LEU A 33 6.27 3.20 -7.24
CA LEU A 33 6.88 3.72 -6.03
C LEU A 33 6.05 3.40 -4.78
N ARG A 34 4.73 3.61 -4.84
CA ARG A 34 3.83 3.24 -3.72
C ARG A 34 3.92 1.76 -3.39
N ARG A 35 3.91 0.90 -4.42
CA ARG A 35 4.02 -0.56 -4.24
C ARG A 35 5.38 -0.97 -3.68
N LEU A 36 6.47 -0.34 -4.11
CA LEU A 36 7.81 -0.59 -3.58
C LEU A 36 7.90 -0.21 -2.10
N ILE A 37 7.44 0.99 -1.72
CA ILE A 37 7.42 1.45 -0.33
C ILE A 37 6.60 0.49 0.53
N ALA A 38 5.38 0.15 0.09
CA ALA A 38 4.54 -0.82 0.77
C ALA A 38 5.25 -2.18 0.91
N SER A 39 5.86 -2.68 -0.17
CA SER A 39 6.59 -3.94 -0.16
C SER A 39 7.76 -3.95 0.83
N LYS A 40 8.43 -2.82 1.04
CA LYS A 40 9.51 -2.69 2.03
C LYS A 40 8.97 -2.55 3.46
N GLN A 41 7.84 -1.88 3.64
CA GLN A 41 7.19 -1.74 4.95
C GLN A 41 6.46 -3.01 5.42
N LYS A 42 6.10 -3.93 4.50
CA LYS A 42 5.47 -5.22 4.84
C LYS A 42 6.26 -6.02 5.89
N GLY A 43 7.59 -6.02 5.84
CA GLY A 43 8.40 -6.72 6.83
C GLY A 43 8.24 -6.16 8.25
N ALA A 44 8.24 -4.84 8.37
CA ALA A 44 7.99 -4.15 9.64
C ALA A 44 6.55 -4.36 10.13
N MET A 45 5.57 -4.37 9.21
CA MET A 45 4.18 -4.69 9.51
C MET A 45 4.02 -6.11 10.08
N ILE A 46 4.64 -7.11 9.42
CA ILE A 46 4.60 -8.51 9.88
C ILE A 46 5.27 -8.65 11.25
N ALA A 47 6.42 -8.00 11.44
CA ALA A 47 7.12 -8.00 12.73
C ALA A 47 6.26 -7.36 13.85
N GLY A 48 5.54 -6.28 13.56
CA GLY A 48 4.62 -5.65 14.50
C GLY A 48 3.45 -6.57 14.89
N ILE A 49 2.84 -7.25 13.91
CA ILE A 49 1.74 -8.21 14.15
C ILE A 49 2.23 -9.41 14.98
N ALA A 50 3.42 -9.93 14.69
CA ALA A 50 4.01 -11.06 15.43
C ALA A 50 4.33 -10.72 16.90
N GLY A 51 4.47 -9.42 17.23
CA GLY A 51 4.66 -8.95 18.60
C GLY A 51 3.37 -8.63 19.36
N LEU A 52 2.20 -8.93 18.80
CA LEU A 52 0.92 -8.79 19.50
C LEU A 52 0.63 -10.03 20.34
N ASP A 53 0.60 -9.86 21.67
CA ASP A 53 0.44 -10.97 22.62
C ASP A 53 -0.96 -11.61 22.58
N ASN A 54 -2.00 -10.85 22.23
CA ASN A 54 -3.41 -11.29 22.27
C ASN A 54 -4.05 -11.50 20.89
N LEU A 55 -3.25 -11.57 19.83
CA LEU A 55 -3.78 -11.59 18.46
C LEU A 55 -4.75 -12.76 18.20
N ALA A 56 -4.47 -13.94 18.76
CA ALA A 56 -5.34 -15.11 18.59
C ALA A 56 -6.72 -14.93 19.25
N GLU A 57 -6.79 -14.19 20.36
CA GLU A 57 -8.02 -13.93 21.10
C GLU A 57 -8.83 -12.78 20.51
N GLU A 58 -8.15 -11.82 19.87
CA GLU A 58 -8.78 -10.65 19.24
C GLU A 58 -9.20 -10.87 17.78
N LEU A 59 -8.70 -11.93 17.12
CA LEU A 59 -9.11 -12.32 15.77
C LEU A 59 -10.59 -12.76 15.76
N GLY A 60 -11.47 -11.86 15.30
CA GLY A 60 -12.92 -12.10 15.27
C GLY A 60 -13.68 -11.49 16.45
N ALA A 61 -13.00 -10.69 17.30
CA ALA A 61 -13.67 -9.87 18.29
C ALA A 61 -14.71 -8.95 17.63
N PRO A 62 -15.87 -8.72 18.26
CA PRO A 62 -16.90 -7.84 17.72
C PRO A 62 -16.33 -6.43 17.51
N VAL A 63 -16.43 -5.92 16.28
CA VAL A 63 -16.00 -4.56 15.94
C VAL A 63 -17.08 -3.59 16.43
N VAL A 64 -16.76 -2.80 17.45
CA VAL A 64 -17.64 -1.73 17.94
C VAL A 64 -17.37 -0.48 17.12
N SER A 65 -18.40 0.08 16.50
CA SER A 65 -18.25 1.35 15.77
C SER A 65 -18.06 2.50 16.78
N PRO A 66 -17.20 3.51 16.52
CA PRO A 66 -16.93 4.61 17.46
C PRO A 66 -18.12 5.51 17.84
N GLY A 67 -19.35 5.14 17.50
CA GLY A 67 -20.59 5.84 17.86
C GLY A 67 -21.55 5.02 18.73
N GLU A 68 -21.23 3.76 19.08
CA GLU A 68 -22.11 2.92 19.92
C GLU A 68 -21.72 2.94 21.41
N SER A 69 -20.54 3.46 21.74
CA SER A 69 -20.11 3.68 23.13
C SER A 69 -20.56 5.04 23.63
N GLY A 70 -21.87 5.28 23.71
CA GLY A 70 -22.36 6.57 24.17
C GLY A 70 -23.87 6.77 24.11
N ASP A 71 -24.67 5.91 24.73
CA ASP A 71 -25.80 6.41 25.53
C ASP A 71 -26.16 5.39 26.62
N ARG A 72 -26.66 5.91 27.72
CA ARG A 72 -26.92 5.23 29.00
C ARG A 72 -27.98 4.14 28.93
#